data_AF-A0A2D5GTR4-F1
#
_entry.id   AF-A0A2D5GTR4-F1
#
_cell.length_a   1.000
_cell.length_b   1.000
_cell.length_c   1.000
_cell.angle_alpha   90.00
_cell.angle_beta   90.00
_cell.angle_gamma   90.00
#
_symmetry.space_group_name_H-M   'P 1'
#
loop_
_entity.id
_entity.type
_entity.pdbx_description
1 polymer ?
#
loop_
_entity_poly.entity_id
_entity_poly.type
_entity_poly.pdbx_seq_one_letter_code
_entity_poly.pdbx_strand_id
1 'polypeptide(L)'
;MSRKRKVTSEVIESMKMLHDQGVKVAMIADVLSFSKWTVYQAKNADWNLDKYVETRNAHFDAQKKNVKDTSILLSSSTSLNGESSVISTNGLSNLSKLTLEGFVDTVRGLDRVCSGIHNINLTLKRLEKTFKHIDDELTGEPTTI
;
A
#
# COMPACT_ATOMS: atom_id res chain seq x y z
N MET A 1 -4.92 23.92 6.61
CA MET A 1 -4.98 22.46 6.87
C MET A 1 -6.35 22.11 7.42
N SER A 2 -7.13 21.31 6.70
CA SER A 2 -8.46 20.88 7.16
C SER A 2 -8.35 19.99 8.39
N ARG A 3 -9.07 20.33 9.48
CA ARG A 3 -9.13 19.49 10.69
C ARG A 3 -9.66 18.10 10.30
N LYS A 4 -8.85 17.06 10.49
CA LYS A 4 -9.31 15.67 10.32
C LYS A 4 -10.45 15.42 11.30
N ARG A 5 -11.63 15.09 10.77
CA ARG A 5 -12.83 14.76 11.56
C ARG A 5 -12.51 13.59 12.49
N LYS A 6 -12.89 13.71 13.77
CA LYS A 6 -12.73 12.62 14.74
C LYS A 6 -13.78 11.53 14.47
N VAL A 7 -13.39 10.27 14.65
CA VAL A 7 -14.32 9.14 14.65
C VAL A 7 -14.98 9.10 16.03
N THR A 8 -16.30 9.18 16.06
CA THR A 8 -17.15 9.09 17.26
C THR A 8 -17.98 7.81 17.25
N SER A 9 -18.68 7.52 18.34
CA SER A 9 -19.60 6.37 18.43
C SER A 9 -20.67 6.40 17.33
N GLU A 10 -21.31 7.56 17.14
CA GLU A 10 -22.32 7.79 16.08
C GLU A 10 -21.78 7.50 14.68
N VAL A 11 -20.52 7.86 14.43
CA VAL A 11 -19.86 7.62 13.14
C VAL A 11 -19.60 6.13 12.94
N ILE A 12 -19.12 5.42 13.97
CA ILE A 12 -18.91 3.97 13.93
C ILE A 12 -20.24 3.25 13.68
N GLU A 13 -21.31 3.68 14.35
CA GLU A 13 -22.65 3.13 14.16
C GLU A 13 -23.19 3.39 12.75
N SER A 14 -22.96 4.59 12.21
CA SER A 14 -23.30 4.91 10.81
C SER A 14 -22.52 4.04 9.82
N MET A 15 -21.23 3.79 10.06
CA MET A 15 -20.42 2.87 9.24
C MET A 15 -20.98 1.44 9.27
N LYS A 16 -21.36 0.97 10.47
CA LYS A 16 -21.96 -0.34 10.67
C LYS A 16 -23.29 -0.47 9.92
N MET A 17 -24.20 0.48 10.08
CA MET A 17 -25.50 0.48 9.41
C MET A 17 -25.37 0.41 7.90
N LEU A 18 -24.47 1.21 7.31
CA LEU A 18 -24.21 1.16 5.87
C LEU A 18 -23.61 -0.18 5.44
N HIS A 19 -22.71 -0.74 6.24
CA HIS A 19 -22.14 -2.05 5.95
C HIS A 19 -23.18 -3.17 6.02
N ASP A 20 -24.06 -3.14 7.01
CA ASP A 20 -25.15 -4.11 7.20
C ASP A 20 -26.20 -4.02 6.07
N GLN A 21 -26.33 -2.84 5.44
CA GLN A 21 -27.11 -2.63 4.21
C GLN A 21 -26.38 -3.14 2.94
N GLY A 22 -25.20 -3.74 3.06
CA GLY A 22 -24.43 -4.28 1.93
C GLY A 22 -23.56 -3.25 1.21
N VAL A 23 -23.42 -2.03 1.74
CA VAL A 23 -22.57 -0.99 1.14
C VAL A 23 -21.10 -1.36 1.32
N LYS A 24 -20.33 -1.29 0.22
CA LYS A 24 -18.89 -1.60 0.25
C LYS A 24 -18.12 -0.55 1.06
N VAL A 25 -17.09 -0.99 1.80
CA VAL A 25 -16.21 -0.15 2.62
C VAL A 25 -15.68 1.10 1.90
N ALA A 26 -15.31 0.97 0.62
CA ALA A 26 -14.85 2.11 -0.17
C ALA A 26 -15.93 3.19 -0.33
N MET A 27 -17.18 2.79 -0.54
CA MET A 27 -18.31 3.69 -0.72
C MET A 27 -18.75 4.31 0.61
N ILE A 28 -18.67 3.56 1.72
CA ILE A 28 -18.88 4.09 3.08
C ILE A 28 -17.87 5.22 3.39
N ALA A 29 -16.60 5.03 2.99
CA ALA A 29 -15.56 6.02 3.18
C ALA A 29 -15.88 7.33 2.42
N ASP A 30 -16.33 7.20 1.17
CA ASP A 30 -16.72 8.34 0.33
C ASP A 30 -17.95 9.06 0.91
N VAL A 31 -19.00 8.31 1.28
CA VAL A 31 -20.26 8.86 1.83
C VAL A 31 -20.05 9.60 3.15
N LEU A 32 -19.26 9.02 4.07
CA LEU A 32 -19.03 9.61 5.39
C LEU A 32 -17.84 10.59 5.40
N SER A 33 -17.19 10.80 4.25
CA SER A 33 -16.00 11.65 4.10
C SER A 33 -14.85 11.26 5.03
N PHE A 34 -14.61 9.95 5.16
CA PHE A 34 -13.47 9.38 5.89
C PHE A 34 -12.50 8.68 4.93
N SER A 35 -11.26 8.47 5.39
CA SER A 35 -10.32 7.67 4.60
C SER A 35 -10.77 6.20 4.57
N LYS A 36 -10.50 5.49 3.46
CA LYS A 36 -10.75 4.04 3.35
C LYS A 36 -10.13 3.27 4.52
N TRP A 37 -8.89 3.64 4.88
CA TRP A 37 -8.18 3.08 6.03
C TRP A 37 -8.97 3.20 7.33
N THR A 38 -9.58 4.36 7.59
CA THR A 38 -10.40 4.58 8.79
C THR A 38 -11.56 3.59 8.86
N VAL A 39 -12.25 3.36 7.74
CA VAL A 39 -13.39 2.44 7.67
C VAL A 39 -12.93 0.99 7.79
N TYR A 40 -11.79 0.62 7.20
CA TYR A 40 -11.20 -0.71 7.39
C TYR A 40 -10.83 -0.99 8.85
N GLN A 41 -10.26 0.00 9.54
CA GLN A 41 -9.94 -0.14 10.96
C GLN A 41 -11.20 -0.27 11.81
N ALA A 42 -12.26 0.48 11.50
CA ALA A 42 -13.56 0.31 12.16
C ALA A 42 -14.14 -1.08 11.93
N LYS A 43 -14.04 -1.61 10.70
CA LYS A 43 -14.47 -2.97 10.36
C LYS A 43 -13.70 -4.04 11.13
N ASN A 44 -12.37 -3.93 11.17
CA ASN A 44 -11.51 -4.88 11.87
C ASN A 44 -11.70 -4.84 13.39
N ALA A 45 -12.21 -3.72 13.91
CA ALA A 45 -12.60 -3.55 15.29
C ALA A 45 -14.05 -4.00 15.57
N ASP A 46 -14.66 -4.78 14.67
CA ASP A 46 -16.06 -5.24 14.76
C ASP A 46 -17.08 -4.10 14.93
N TRP A 47 -16.78 -2.91 14.38
CA TRP A 47 -17.60 -1.71 14.55
C TRP A 47 -17.76 -1.29 16.01
N ASN A 48 -16.75 -1.53 16.85
CA ASN A 48 -16.71 -1.11 18.24
C ASN A 48 -15.71 0.05 18.41
N LEU A 49 -16.15 1.14 19.03
CA LEU A 49 -15.34 2.34 19.21
C LEU A 49 -14.12 2.09 20.12
N ASP A 50 -14.30 1.35 21.22
CA ASP A 50 -13.23 1.10 22.19
C ASP A 50 -12.13 0.25 21.56
N LYS A 51 -12.51 -0.84 20.89
CA LYS A 51 -11.57 -1.68 20.11
C LYS A 51 -10.89 -0.89 18.99
N TYR A 52 -11.61 0.02 18.33
CA TYR A 52 -11.06 0.88 17.29
C TYR A 52 -9.98 1.82 17.85
N VAL A 53 -10.25 2.48 18.99
CA VAL A 53 -9.30 3.38 19.64
C VAL A 53 -8.08 2.62 20.14
N GLU A 54 -8.28 1.45 20.74
CA GLU A 54 -7.20 0.58 21.22
C GLU A 54 -6.27 0.14 20.08
N THR A 55 -6.84 -0.40 19.00
CA THR A 55 -6.08 -0.85 17.81
C THR A 55 -5.34 0.32 17.16
N ARG A 56 -5.98 1.50 17.07
CA ARG A 56 -5.36 2.70 16.53
C ARG A 56 -4.18 3.17 17.36
N ASN A 57 -4.32 3.17 18.69
CA ASN A 57 -3.26 3.58 19.61
C ASN A 57 -2.10 2.58 19.57
N ALA A 58 -2.38 1.27 19.58
CA ALA A 58 -1.36 0.23 19.46
C ALA A 58 -0.55 0.37 18.16
N HIS A 59 -1.21 0.66 17.03
CA HIS A 59 -0.52 0.91 15.76
C HIS A 59 0.31 2.21 15.79
N PHE A 60 -0.17 3.26 16.44
CA PHE A 60 0.57 4.50 16.61
C PHE A 60 1.80 4.30 17.53
N ASP A 61 1.66 3.55 18.60
CA ASP A 61 2.74 3.23 19.53
C ASP A 61 3.79 2.31 18.88
N ALA A 62 3.36 1.34 18.06
CA ALA A 62 4.26 0.52 17.25
C ALA A 62 5.05 1.36 16.24
N GLN A 63 4.42 2.38 15.63
CA GLN A 63 5.12 3.34 14.76
C GLN A 63 6.10 4.21 15.55
N LYS A 64 5.70 4.72 16.72
CA LYS A 64 6.55 5.54 17.58
C LYS A 64 7.77 4.78 18.09
N LYS A 65 7.60 3.50 18.43
CA LYS A 65 8.69 2.59 18.81
C LYS A 65 9.66 2.37 17.64
N ASN A 66 9.14 2.07 16.46
CA ASN A 66 9.98 1.95 15.25
C ASN A 66 10.74 3.26 14.93
N VAL A 67 10.13 4.43 15.08
CA VAL A 67 10.83 5.71 14.85
C VAL A 67 11.91 5.96 15.89
N LYS A 68 11.73 5.57 17.16
CA LYS A 68 12.81 5.60 18.17
C LYS A 68 13.93 4.62 17.84
N ASP A 69 13.59 3.42 17.39
CA ASP A 69 14.58 2.40 17.00
C ASP A 69 15.32 2.77 15.69
N THR A 70 14.72 3.62 14.86
CA THR A 70 15.36 4.21 13.65
C THR A 70 16.01 5.57 13.93
N SER A 71 15.81 6.16 15.12
CA SER A 71 16.57 7.33 15.52
C SER A 71 18.00 6.86 15.79
N ILE A 72 18.85 7.08 14.80
CA ILE A 72 20.30 7.09 15.02
C ILE A 72 20.50 8.04 16.20
N LEU A 73 20.88 7.51 17.35
CA LEU A 73 21.46 8.27 18.45
C LEU A 73 22.77 8.87 17.91
N LEU A 74 22.67 9.94 17.13
CA LEU A 74 23.71 10.93 16.97
C LEU A 74 23.82 11.66 18.32
N SER A 75 24.25 10.94 19.35
CA SER A 75 24.87 11.58 20.49
C SER A 75 26.20 12.09 19.96
N SER A 76 26.19 13.36 19.56
CA SER A 76 27.39 14.12 19.24
C SER A 76 28.28 14.16 20.48
N SER A 77 29.14 13.16 20.64
CA SER A 77 30.35 13.27 21.44
C SER A 77 31.53 13.34 20.50
N THR A 78 31.68 14.46 19.79
CA THR A 78 32.96 14.83 19.21
C THR A 78 33.89 15.22 20.36
N SER A 79 34.50 14.23 21.00
CA SER A 79 35.82 14.42 21.60
C SER A 79 36.81 14.31 20.44
N LEU A 80 37.22 15.46 19.92
CA LEU A 80 38.37 15.57 19.02
C LEU A 80 39.63 15.23 19.81
N ASN A 81 39.89 13.95 20.00
CA ASN A 81 41.21 13.45 20.37
C ASN A 81 41.33 11.99 19.90
N GLY A 82 41.78 11.85 18.66
CA GLY A 82 42.82 10.90 18.23
C GLY A 82 42.76 9.41 18.55
N GLU A 83 41.74 8.88 19.22
CA GLU A 83 41.66 7.45 19.54
C GLU A 83 40.56 6.79 18.69
N SER A 84 41.01 5.84 17.85
CA SER A 84 40.17 5.02 16.98
C SER A 84 39.08 4.32 17.81
N SER A 85 37.86 4.86 17.81
CA SER A 85 36.72 4.17 18.37
C SER A 85 36.31 3.07 17.38
N VAL A 86 36.60 1.83 17.74
CA VAL A 86 36.06 0.63 17.07
C VAL A 86 34.54 0.77 17.04
N ILE A 87 33.99 1.04 15.86
CA ILE A 87 32.56 1.00 15.61
C ILE A 87 32.12 -0.44 15.89
N SER A 88 31.33 -0.63 16.95
CA SER A 88 30.74 -1.94 17.26
C SER A 88 29.88 -2.38 16.08
N THR A 89 30.31 -3.45 15.41
CA THR A 89 29.74 -4.01 14.18
C THR A 89 28.32 -4.57 14.35
N ASN A 90 27.77 -4.56 15.56
CA ASN A 90 26.45 -5.10 15.87
C ASN A 90 25.31 -4.31 15.19
N GLY A 91 25.52 -3.02 14.91
CA GLY A 91 24.55 -2.15 14.22
C GLY A 91 24.48 -2.31 12.69
N LEU A 92 25.44 -3.01 12.07
CA LEU A 92 25.50 -3.22 10.61
C LEU A 92 24.63 -4.40 10.13
N SER A 93 24.11 -5.20 11.06
CA SER A 93 23.25 -6.36 10.77
C SER A 93 21.93 -5.98 10.09
N ASN A 94 21.46 -4.73 10.21
CA ASN A 94 20.28 -4.24 9.51
C ASN A 94 20.59 -3.59 8.15
N LEU A 95 21.85 -3.21 7.89
CA LEU A 95 22.28 -2.73 6.57
C LEU A 95 22.38 -3.88 5.56
N SER A 96 22.58 -5.12 6.03
CA SER A 96 22.59 -6.33 5.19
C SER A 96 21.23 -6.65 4.54
N LYS A 97 20.15 -5.97 4.97
CA LYS A 97 18.84 -6.08 4.30
C LYS A 97 18.72 -5.16 3.06
N LEU A 98 19.62 -4.18 2.94
CA LEU A 98 19.94 -3.45 1.71
C LEU A 98 21.11 -4.14 0.99
N THR A 99 21.13 -5.48 0.99
CA THR A 99 22.09 -6.23 0.16
C THR A 99 21.78 -5.96 -1.31
N LEU A 100 22.84 -5.86 -2.12
CA LEU A 100 22.77 -5.81 -3.57
C LEU A 100 21.82 -6.89 -4.13
N GLU A 101 21.81 -8.06 -3.51
CA GLU A 101 20.90 -9.18 -3.83
C GLU A 101 19.42 -8.82 -3.71
N GLY A 102 18.99 -8.13 -2.65
CA GLY A 102 17.59 -7.70 -2.49
C GLY A 102 17.15 -6.67 -3.52
N PHE A 103 18.07 -5.79 -3.94
CA PHE A 103 17.84 -4.88 -5.06
C PHE A 103 17.72 -5.63 -6.40
N VAL A 104 18.63 -6.57 -6.66
CA VAL A 104 18.62 -7.40 -7.87
C VAL A 104 17.34 -8.24 -7.96
N ASP A 105 16.88 -8.83 -6.86
CA ASP A 105 15.64 -9.60 -6.82
C ASP A 105 14.41 -8.71 -7.07
N THR A 106 14.40 -7.49 -6.54
CA THR A 106 13.33 -6.52 -6.79
C THR A 106 13.29 -6.11 -8.27
N VAL A 107 14.44 -5.82 -8.87
CA VAL A 107 14.56 -5.49 -10.30
C VAL A 107 14.12 -6.67 -11.18
N ARG A 108 14.53 -7.89 -10.84
CA ARG A 108 14.14 -9.11 -11.56
C ARG A 108 12.63 -9.39 -11.45
N GLY A 109 12.03 -9.09 -10.30
CA GLY A 109 10.58 -9.15 -10.12
C GLY A 109 9.84 -8.17 -11.04
N LEU A 110 10.35 -6.94 -11.14
CA LEU A 110 9.79 -5.90 -12.00
C LEU A 110 9.89 -6.27 -13.49
N ASP A 111 11.05 -6.80 -13.91
CA ASP A 111 11.30 -7.25 -15.29
C ASP A 111 10.33 -8.35 -15.74
N ARG A 112 10.04 -9.32 -14.85
CA ARG A 112 9.04 -10.37 -15.10
C ARG A 112 7.63 -9.80 -15.27
N VAL A 113 7.26 -8.80 -14.47
CA VAL A 113 5.95 -8.13 -14.56
C VAL A 113 5.85 -7.36 -15.88
N CYS A 114 6.87 -6.60 -16.25
CA CYS A 114 6.93 -5.87 -17.52
C CYS A 114 6.83 -6.80 -18.73
N SER A 115 7.52 -7.95 -18.69
CA SER A 115 7.43 -8.99 -19.72
C SER A 115 6.03 -9.60 -19.81
N GLY A 116 5.37 -9.85 -18.68
CA GLY A 116 3.98 -10.31 -18.62
C GLY A 116 3.00 -9.31 -19.26
N ILE A 117 3.15 -8.03 -18.92
CA ILE A 117 2.33 -6.94 -19.50
C ILE A 117 2.53 -6.83 -21.01
N HIS A 118 3.77 -6.96 -21.49
CA HIS A 118 4.07 -6.95 -22.94
C HIS A 118 3.33 -8.09 -23.68
N ASN A 119 3.34 -9.31 -23.12
CA ASN A 119 2.63 -10.45 -23.71
C ASN A 119 1.11 -10.28 -23.69
N ILE A 120 0.55 -9.68 -22.64
CA ILE A 120 -0.88 -9.35 -22.56
C ILE A 120 -1.25 -8.35 -23.67
N ASN A 121 -0.46 -7.29 -23.84
CA ASN A 121 -0.69 -6.29 -24.89
C ASN A 121 -0.61 -6.90 -26.30
N LEU A 122 0.33 -7.83 -26.54
CA LEU A 122 0.42 -8.53 -27.82
C LEU A 122 -0.83 -9.40 -28.07
N THR A 123 -1.31 -10.08 -27.04
CA THR A 123 -2.50 -10.94 -27.12
C THR A 123 -3.76 -10.11 -27.38
N LEU A 124 -3.90 -8.96 -26.71
CA LEU A 124 -5.01 -8.02 -26.94
C LEU A 124 -5.02 -7.48 -28.38
N LYS A 125 -3.86 -7.10 -28.93
CA LYS A 125 -3.76 -6.67 -30.33
C LYS A 125 -4.15 -7.76 -31.33
N ARG A 126 -3.82 -9.02 -31.02
CA ARG A 126 -4.24 -10.16 -31.86
C ARG A 126 -5.75 -10.38 -31.79
N LEU A 127 -6.34 -10.32 -30.60
CA LEU A 127 -7.79 -10.41 -30.39
C LEU A 127 -8.54 -9.29 -31.12
N GLU A 128 -8.06 -8.05 -31.01
CA GLU A 128 -8.63 -6.89 -31.71
C GLU A 128 -8.63 -7.11 -33.23
N LYS A 129 -7.52 -7.60 -33.80
CA LYS A 129 -7.44 -7.94 -35.23
C LYS A 129 -8.42 -9.05 -35.61
N THR A 130 -8.58 -10.07 -34.78
CA THR A 130 -9.52 -11.17 -35.01
C THR A 130 -10.97 -10.68 -34.96
N PHE A 131 -11.34 -9.85 -33.98
CA PHE A 131 -12.68 -9.28 -33.91
C PHE A 131 -12.98 -8.39 -35.12
N LYS A 132 -12.02 -7.58 -35.57
CA LYS A 132 -12.17 -6.78 -36.77
C LYS A 132 -12.38 -7.64 -38.03
N HIS A 133 -11.61 -8.71 -38.19
CA HIS A 133 -11.79 -9.62 -39.32
C HIS A 133 -13.17 -10.30 -39.33
N ILE A 134 -13.67 -10.71 -38.16
CA ILE A 134 -15.02 -11.28 -38.00
C ILE A 134 -16.08 -10.23 -38.33
N ASP A 135 -15.89 -8.98 -37.90
CA ASP A 135 -16.80 -7.88 -38.20
C ASP A 135 -16.83 -7.58 -39.71
N ASP A 136 -15.66 -7.54 -40.37
CA ASP A 136 -15.54 -7.36 -41.82
C ASP A 136 -16.23 -8.51 -42.60
N GLU A 137 -16.09 -9.76 -42.15
CA GLU A 137 -16.77 -10.92 -42.75
C GLU A 137 -18.30 -10.91 -42.54
N LEU A 138 -18.78 -10.41 -41.40
CA LEU A 138 -20.21 -10.32 -41.07
C LEU A 138 -20.90 -9.10 -41.68
N THR A 139 -20.16 -8.02 -41.93
CA THR A 139 -20.70 -6.78 -42.52
C THR A 139 -20.62 -6.74 -44.05
N GLY A 140 -19.89 -7.68 -44.67
CA GLY A 140 -19.99 -7.97 -46.10
C GLY A 140 -19.29 -6.96 -47.01
N GLU A 141 -18.34 -6.17 -46.52
CA GLU A 141 -17.48 -5.37 -47.41
C GLU A 141 -16.30 -6.21 -47.92
N PRO A 142 -16.21 -6.49 -49.23
CA PRO A 142 -15.13 -7.30 -49.78
C PRO A 142 -13.80 -6.54 -49.73
N THR A 143 -12.81 -7.12 -49.04
CA THR A 143 -11.43 -6.64 -49.03
C THR A 143 -10.82 -6.84 -50.41
N THR A 144 -10.67 -5.76 -51.19
CA THR A 144 -9.87 -5.77 -52.41
C THR A 144 -8.38 -5.85 -52.04
N ILE A 145 -7.71 -6.75 -52.77
CA ILE A 145 -6.30 -7.18 -52.69
C ILE A 145 -5.33 -6.01 -52.77
#